data_AF-X8E790-F1
#
_entry.id   AF-X8E790-F1
#
_cell.length_a   1.000
_cell.length_b   1.000
_cell.length_c   1.000
_cell.angle_alpha   90.00
_cell.angle_beta   90.00
_cell.angle_gamma   90.00
#
_symmetry.space_group_name_H-M   'P 1'
#
loop_
_entity.id
_entity.type
_entity.pdbx_description
1 polymer ?
#
loop_
_entity_poly.entity_id
_entity_poly.type
_entity_poly.pdbx_seq_one_letter_code
_entity_poly.pdbx_strand_id
1 'polypeptide(L)'
;MQIAALRARYLSRADVPDDVLASERRIAEETAKAEGKPEQALPKIVEGRLNGFFKDAVLLDQPSVSDNKKTVKALLDDAGVTVTRFVRFEVGQQ
;
A
#
# COMPACT_ATOMS: atom_id res chain seq x y z
N MET A 1 -0.21 -17.53 2.67
CA MET A 1 0.94 -16.97 3.41
C MET A 1 1.10 -15.46 3.20
N GLN A 2 1.10 -14.96 1.96
CA GLN A 2 1.22 -13.52 1.62
C GLN A 2 0.49 -12.56 2.59
N ILE A 3 -0.85 -12.67 2.67
CA ILE A 3 -1.72 -11.76 3.45
C ILE A 3 -1.33 -11.76 4.93
N ALA A 4 -1.02 -12.93 5.50
CA ALA A 4 -0.67 -13.04 6.91
C ALA A 4 0.67 -12.34 7.20
N ALA A 5 1.66 -12.49 6.31
CA ALA A 5 3.02 -11.99 6.47
C ALA A 5 3.11 -10.47 6.30
N LEU A 6 2.53 -9.90 5.24
CA LEU A 6 2.63 -8.47 4.94
C LEU A 6 1.43 -7.64 5.40
N ARG A 7 0.49 -8.25 6.14
CA ARG A 7 -0.61 -7.55 6.81
C ARG A 7 -1.41 -6.60 5.90
N ALA A 8 -1.68 -7.03 4.66
CA ALA A 8 -2.52 -6.27 3.74
C ALA A 8 -3.85 -5.90 4.41
N ARG A 9 -4.28 -4.65 4.24
CA ARG A 9 -5.53 -4.11 4.79
C ARG A 9 -6.62 -4.02 3.74
N TYR A 10 -6.22 -3.77 2.49
CA TYR A 10 -7.11 -3.57 1.35
C TYR A 10 -6.74 -4.55 0.23
N LEU A 11 -7.70 -4.91 -0.61
CA LEU A 11 -7.44 -5.76 -1.77
C LEU A 11 -6.78 -4.94 -2.89
N SER A 12 -7.42 -3.84 -3.29
CA SER A 12 -6.99 -2.93 -4.34
C SER A 12 -6.94 -1.48 -3.84
N ARG A 13 -6.35 -0.58 -4.64
CA ARG A 13 -6.32 0.85 -4.33
C ARG A 13 -7.72 1.47 -4.27
N ALA A 14 -8.68 0.91 -5.01
CA ALA A 14 -10.07 1.38 -5.01
C ALA A 14 -10.81 1.03 -3.70
N ASP A 15 -10.30 0.06 -2.94
CA ASP A 15 -10.87 -0.31 -1.65
C ASP A 15 -10.34 0.56 -0.51
N VAL A 16 -9.41 1.49 -0.79
CA VAL A 16 -8.87 2.42 0.21
C VAL A 16 -9.84 3.58 0.39
N PRO A 17 -10.36 3.84 1.60
CA PRO A 17 -11.24 4.97 1.86
C PRO A 17 -10.59 6.33 1.56
N ASP A 18 -11.37 7.27 1.01
CA ASP A 18 -10.87 8.60 0.63
C ASP A 18 -10.34 9.40 1.82
N ASP A 19 -10.92 9.23 3.00
CA ASP A 19 -10.46 9.86 4.25
C ASP A 19 -9.08 9.33 4.68
N VAL A 20 -8.82 8.03 4.49
CA VAL A 20 -7.50 7.43 4.71
C VAL A 20 -6.50 8.01 3.70
N LEU A 21 -6.83 8.07 2.42
CA LEU A 21 -5.96 8.64 1.39
C LEU A 21 -5.64 10.12 1.64
N ALA A 22 -6.64 10.91 2.04
CA ALA A 22 -6.47 12.31 2.39
C ALA A 22 -5.57 12.48 3.62
N SER A 23 -5.73 11.62 4.63
CA SER A 23 -4.89 11.59 5.82
C SER A 23 -3.43 11.26 5.48
N GLU A 24 -3.19 10.17 4.72
CA GLU A 24 -1.84 9.76 4.31
C GLU A 24 -1.15 10.85 3.47
N ARG A 25 -1.90 11.50 2.57
CA ARG A 25 -1.41 12.64 1.78
C ARG A 25 -0.99 13.80 2.69
N ARG A 26 -1.84 14.17 3.64
CA ARG A 26 -1.56 15.26 4.59
C ARG A 26 -0.33 14.96 5.43
N ILE A 27 -0.23 13.74 5.97
CA ILE A 27 0.94 13.29 6.75
C ILE A 27 2.22 13.37 5.89
N ALA A 28 2.15 12.93 4.64
CA ALA A 28 3.27 13.00 3.71
C ALA A 28 3.71 14.45 3.43
N GLU A 29 2.76 15.37 3.21
CA GLU A 29 3.03 16.79 3.00
C GLU A 29 3.63 17.47 4.23
N GLU A 30 3.02 17.26 5.40
CA GLU A 30 3.47 17.85 6.67
C GLU A 30 4.88 17.35 7.01
N THR A 31 5.15 16.06 6.83
CA THR A 31 6.49 15.52 7.08
C THR A 31 7.52 16.09 6.11
N ALA A 32 7.21 16.18 4.82
CA ALA A 32 8.15 16.71 3.83
C ALA A 32 8.45 18.21 4.05
N LYS A 33 7.46 18.99 4.50
CA LYS A 33 7.65 20.38 4.92
C LYS A 33 8.51 20.47 6.18
N ALA A 34 8.26 19.63 7.19
CA ALA A 34 9.06 19.57 8.41
C ALA A 34 10.52 19.17 8.16
N GLU A 35 10.77 18.33 7.15
CA GLU A 35 12.11 17.96 6.68
C GLU A 35 12.81 19.06 5.84
N GLY A 36 12.17 20.22 5.64
CA GLY A 36 12.73 21.35 4.90
C GLY A 36 12.91 21.10 3.40
N LYS A 37 12.11 20.19 2.81
CA LYS A 37 12.20 19.86 1.39
C LYS A 37 11.66 21.02 0.52
N PRO A 38 12.23 21.27 -0.67
CA PRO A 38 11.74 22.32 -1.56
C PRO A 38 10.28 22.12 -1.95
N GLU A 39 9.50 23.20 -2.00
CA GLU A 39 8.07 23.15 -2.35
C GLU A 39 7.81 22.48 -3.71
N GLN A 40 8.70 22.73 -4.67
CA GLN A 40 8.64 22.14 -6.02
C GLN A 40 8.78 20.60 -6.01
N ALA A 41 9.43 20.04 -4.99
CA ALA A 41 9.60 18.60 -4.84
C ALA A 41 8.46 17.94 -4.04
N LEU A 42 7.65 18.72 -3.32
CA LEU A 42 6.59 18.20 -2.44
C LEU A 42 5.63 17.26 -3.17
N PRO A 43 5.09 17.58 -4.36
CA PRO A 43 4.14 16.69 -5.04
C PRO A 43 4.73 15.30 -5.31
N LYS A 44 5.99 15.26 -5.75
CA LYS A 44 6.71 14.01 -6.05
C LYS A 44 7.03 13.20 -4.79
N ILE A 45 7.36 13.88 -3.69
CA ILE A 45 7.62 13.22 -2.39
C ILE A 45 6.34 12.60 -1.86
N VAL A 46 5.23 13.34 -1.92
CA VAL A 46 3.91 12.87 -1.48
C VAL A 46 3.46 11.68 -2.29
N GLU A 47 3.60 11.74 -3.62
CA GLU A 47 3.32 10.61 -4.50
C GLU A 47 4.17 9.38 -4.15
N GLY A 48 5.48 9.57 -3.90
CA GLY A 48 6.37 8.50 -3.48
C GLY A 48 5.94 7.85 -2.17
N ARG A 49 5.53 8.64 -1.18
CA ARG A 49 5.04 8.16 0.12
C ARG A 49 3.71 7.42 0.00
N LEU A 50 2.77 7.95 -0.79
CA LEU A 50 1.51 7.26 -1.08
C LEU A 50 1.74 5.92 -1.80
N ASN A 51 2.67 5.88 -2.75
CA ASN A 51 3.07 4.62 -3.39
C ASN A 51 3.68 3.63 -2.40
N GLY A 52 4.44 4.10 -1.40
CA GLY A 52 4.91 3.27 -0.28
C GLY A 52 3.75 2.70 0.53
N PHE A 53 2.80 3.56 0.94
CA PHE A 53 1.59 3.14 1.63
C PHE A 53 0.83 2.06 0.85
N PHE A 54 0.66 2.20 -0.47
CA PHE A 54 -0.03 1.19 -1.27
C PHE A 54 0.72 -0.15 -1.26
N LYS A 55 2.05 -0.13 -1.40
CA LYS A 55 2.87 -1.35 -1.34
C LYS A 55 2.81 -2.05 0.01
N ASP A 56 2.50 -1.34 1.09
CA ASP A 56 2.38 -1.93 2.43
C ASP A 56 0.94 -2.38 2.72
N ALA A 57 -0.05 -1.57 2.37
CA ALA A 57 -1.44 -1.75 2.80
C ALA A 57 -2.35 -2.44 1.77
N VAL A 58 -1.99 -2.45 0.48
CA VAL A 58 -2.84 -2.97 -0.60
C VAL A 58 -2.25 -4.28 -1.13
N LEU A 59 -3.02 -5.37 -1.03
CA LEU A 59 -2.58 -6.71 -1.41
C LEU A 59 -2.05 -6.77 -2.83
N LEU A 60 -2.74 -6.18 -3.80
CA LEU A 60 -2.36 -6.24 -5.21
C LEU A 60 -1.08 -5.44 -5.54
N ASP A 61 -0.76 -4.41 -4.75
CA ASP A 61 0.44 -3.59 -4.91
C ASP A 61 1.66 -4.14 -4.15
N GLN A 62 1.43 -5.06 -3.19
CA GLN A 62 2.50 -5.67 -2.40
C GLN A 62 3.48 -6.46 -3.28
N PRO A 63 4.78 -6.45 -2.95
CA PRO A 63 5.69 -7.46 -3.46
C PRO A 63 5.25 -8.85 -3.00
N SER A 64 5.37 -9.85 -3.87
CA SER A 64 5.10 -11.23 -3.51
C SER A 64 6.18 -11.75 -2.57
N VAL A 65 5.77 -12.37 -1.46
CA VAL A 65 6.68 -13.05 -0.52
C VAL A 65 7.32 -14.29 -1.15
N SER A 66 6.68 -14.86 -2.18
CA SER A 66 7.16 -16.04 -2.89
C SER A 66 8.04 -15.68 -4.09
N ASP A 67 7.90 -14.48 -4.63
CA ASP A 67 8.73 -13.95 -5.72
C ASP A 67 8.86 -12.44 -5.56
N ASN A 68 9.94 -11.99 -4.94
CA ASN A 68 10.17 -10.58 -4.64
C ASN A 68 10.39 -9.69 -5.88
N LYS A 69 10.47 -10.28 -7.09
CA LYS A 69 10.57 -9.54 -8.35
C LYS A 69 9.21 -9.10 -8.88
N LYS A 70 8.13 -9.71 -8.39
CA LYS A 70 6.76 -9.45 -8.86
C LYS A 70 5.89 -8.90 -7.75
N THR A 71 4.90 -8.10 -8.13
CA THR A 71 3.80 -7.79 -7.23
C THR A 71 2.84 -8.99 -7.17
N VAL A 72 2.01 -9.03 -6.13
CA VAL A 72 0.94 -10.04 -6.04
C VAL A 72 0.01 -9.95 -7.25
N LYS A 73 -0.32 -8.73 -7.73
CA LYS A 73 -1.12 -8.56 -8.95
C LYS A 73 -0.48 -9.25 -10.15
N ALA A 74 0.80 -8.99 -10.41
CA ALA A 74 1.49 -9.59 -11.55
C ALA A 74 1.52 -11.12 -11.45
N LEU A 75 1.75 -11.66 -10.24
CA LEU A 75 1.71 -13.10 -10.00
C LEU A 75 0.33 -13.71 -10.28
N LEU A 76 -0.74 -13.03 -9.87
CA LEU A 76 -2.12 -13.46 -10.09
C LEU A 76 -2.53 -13.39 -11.57
N ASP A 77 -2.14 -12.31 -12.25
CA ASP A 77 -2.38 -12.11 -13.68
C ASP A 77 -1.70 -13.22 -14.50
N ASP A 78 -0.43 -13.54 -14.21
CA ASP A 78 0.31 -14.63 -14.87
C ASP A 78 -0.36 -16.00 -14.66
N ALA A 79 -1.00 -16.20 -13.50
CA ALA A 79 -1.72 -17.42 -13.18
C ALA A 79 -3.17 -17.44 -13.74
N GLY A 80 -3.67 -16.32 -14.28
CA GLY A 80 -5.06 -16.18 -14.71
C GLY A 80 -6.05 -16.26 -13.55
N VAL A 81 -5.64 -15.87 -12.34
CA VAL A 81 -6.46 -15.96 -11.12
C VAL A 81 -6.83 -14.57 -10.62
N THR A 82 -8.04 -14.43 -10.09
CA THR A 82 -8.49 -13.20 -9.42
C THR A 82 -8.82 -13.49 -7.97
N VAL A 83 -8.24 -12.70 -7.06
CA VAL A 83 -8.63 -12.69 -5.65
C VAL A 83 -9.81 -11.73 -5.50
N THR A 84 -10.92 -12.21 -4.95
CA THR A 84 -12.15 -11.44 -4.79
C THR A 84 -12.29 -10.81 -3.40
N ARG A 85 -11.80 -11.49 -2.36
CA ARG A 85 -11.86 -11.01 -0.97
C ARG A 85 -10.86 -11.77 -0.10
N PHE A 86 -10.41 -11.13 0.97
CA PHE A 86 -9.73 -11.81 2.08
C PHE A 86 -10.18 -11.24 3.42
N VAL A 87 -9.90 -11.98 4.49
CA VAL A 87 -9.96 -11.52 5.88
C VAL A 87 -8.72 -12.03 6.59
N ARG A 88 -8.13 -11.19 7.43
CA ARG A 88 -6.97 -11.53 8.26
C ARG A 88 -7.32 -11.31 9.72
N PHE A 89 -7.15 -12.35 10.53
CA PHE A 89 -7.27 -12.27 11.99
C PHE A 89 -5.88 -12.37 12.63
N GLU A 90 -5.64 -11.59 13.67
CA GLU A 90 -4.43 -11.65 14.51
C GLU A 90 -4.86 -11.56 15.97
N VAL A 91 -4.44 -12.53 16.77
CA VAL A 91 -4.78 -12.56 18.21
C VAL A 91 -3.98 -11.46 18.92
N GLY A 92 -4.67 -10.60 19.67
CA GLY A 92 -4.04 -9.57 20.51
C GLY A 92 -3.77 -8.22 19.86
N GLN A 93 -4.33 -7.93 18.68
CA GLN A 93 -4.27 -6.58 18.11
C GLN A 93 -5.23 -5.65 18.86
N GLN A 94 -4.70 -4.63 19.55
CA GLN A 94 -5.43 -3.48 20.09
C GLN A 94 -5.19 -2.25 19.22
#